data_AF-A0A350UE85-F1
#
_entry.id   AF-A0A350UE85-F1
#
_cell.length_a   1.000
_cell.length_b   1.000
_cell.length_c   1.000
_cell.angle_alpha   90.00
_cell.angle_beta   90.00
_cell.angle_gamma   90.00
#
_symmetry.space_group_name_H-M   'P 1'
#
loop_
_entity.id
_entity.type
_entity.pdbx_description
1 polymer ?
#
loop_
_entity_poly.entity_id
_entity_poly.type
_entity_poly.pdbx_seq_one_letter_code
_entity_poly.pdbx_strand_id
1 'polypeptide(L)'
;MQNVGLIIVDEEHEGSYQSESVPRYHALDVAAYRAKQFGSPLLLGSATPSLLSYYRALSGRYALLELPGRVQNRPLPVVEVIDMRQEFQAGNNGIFSGKLAQYLGECLDRG
;
A
#
# COMPACT_ATOMS: atom_id res chain seq x y z
N MET A 1 14.49 -1.80 -26.60
CA MET A 1 13.07 -1.37 -26.72
C MET A 1 13.05 -0.02 -27.41
N GLN A 2 12.36 0.11 -28.55
CA GLN A 2 12.38 1.35 -29.32
C GLN A 2 11.07 2.16 -29.23
N ASN A 3 9.92 1.54 -28.88
CA ASN A 3 8.63 2.22 -28.73
C ASN A 3 7.89 1.72 -27.49
N VAL A 4 8.08 2.35 -26.33
CA VAL A 4 7.31 2.03 -25.12
C VAL A 4 5.99 2.79 -25.17
N GLY A 5 4.85 2.09 -25.24
CA GLY A 5 3.51 2.69 -25.35
C GLY A 5 2.81 2.96 -24.02
N LEU A 6 3.23 2.31 -22.93
CA LEU A 6 2.69 2.49 -21.57
C LEU A 6 3.72 1.94 -20.58
N ILE A 7 3.87 2.61 -19.44
CA ILE A 7 4.60 2.10 -18.28
C ILE A 7 3.62 1.99 -17.12
N ILE A 8 3.61 0.85 -16.43
CA ILE A 8 2.78 0.62 -15.24
C ILE A 8 3.73 0.30 -14.08
N VAL A 9 3.54 0.98 -12.96
CA VAL A 9 4.21 0.66 -11.69
C VAL A 9 3.13 0.26 -10.72
N ASP A 10 3.13 -1.00 -10.30
CA ASP A 10 2.25 -1.51 -9.26
C ASP A 10 2.92 -1.37 -7.89
N GLU A 11 2.11 -1.20 -6.85
CA GLU A 11 2.55 -0.89 -5.49
C GLU A 11 3.55 0.28 -5.42
N GLU A 12 3.21 1.39 -6.07
CA GLU A 12 4.07 2.58 -6.21
C GLU A 12 4.69 3.09 -4.90
N HIS A 13 4.00 2.87 -3.78
CA HIS A 13 4.41 3.32 -2.47
C HIS A 13 5.54 2.49 -1.85
N GLU A 14 5.90 1.36 -2.44
CA GLU A 14 6.86 0.43 -1.88
C GLU A 14 8.29 0.98 -1.95
N GLY A 15 8.99 0.99 -0.80
CA GLY A 15 10.37 1.47 -0.69
C GLY A 15 11.39 0.61 -1.45
N SER A 16 11.01 -0.60 -1.88
CA SER A 16 11.85 -1.50 -2.70
C SER A 16 12.21 -0.91 -4.07
N TYR A 17 11.48 0.12 -4.51
CA TYR A 17 11.81 0.90 -5.71
C TYR A 17 12.96 1.90 -5.52
N GLN A 18 13.61 1.93 -4.35
CA GLN A 18 14.82 2.71 -4.11
C GLN A 18 16.05 1.79 -4.15
N SER A 19 16.96 2.06 -5.09
CA SER A 19 18.25 1.39 -5.12
C SER A 19 19.18 2.00 -4.07
N GLU A 20 19.52 1.22 -3.05
CA GLU A 20 20.52 1.55 -2.03
C GLU A 20 21.96 1.47 -2.59
N SER A 21 22.19 0.65 -3.62
CA SER A 21 23.48 0.44 -4.29
C SER A 21 23.73 1.46 -5.39
N VAL A 22 25.01 1.76 -5.66
CA VAL A 22 25.43 2.76 -6.66
C VAL A 22 25.32 2.18 -8.07
N PRO A 23 24.75 2.93 -9.05
CA PRO A 23 24.14 4.25 -8.90
C PRO A 23 22.80 4.18 -8.16
N ARG A 24 22.59 5.09 -7.20
CA ARG A 24 21.32 5.21 -6.47
C ARG A 24 20.29 5.88 -7.34
N TYR A 25 19.10 5.29 -7.41
CA TYR A 25 17.97 5.86 -8.15
C TYR A 25 16.65 5.42 -7.52
N HIS A 26 15.61 6.20 -7.78
CA HIS A 26 14.23 5.79 -7.55
C HIS A 26 13.65 5.26 -8.86
N ALA A 27 13.14 4.03 -8.86
CA ALA A 27 12.58 3.42 -10.06
C ALA A 27 11.41 4.23 -10.64
N LEU A 28 10.66 4.96 -9.81
CA LEU A 28 9.63 5.91 -10.27
C LEU A 28 10.19 7.04 -11.11
N ASP A 29 11.31 7.63 -10.68
CA ASP A 29 11.94 8.72 -11.44
C ASP A 29 12.46 8.20 -12.78
N VAL A 30 13.01 6.98 -12.80
CA VAL A 30 13.44 6.30 -14.03
C VAL A 30 12.23 6.01 -14.93
N ALA A 31 11.12 5.49 -14.37
CA ALA A 31 9.90 5.22 -15.11
C ALA A 31 9.31 6.50 -15.71
N ALA A 32 9.22 7.58 -14.94
CA ALA A 32 8.76 8.89 -15.39
C ALA A 32 9.67 9.47 -16.48
N TYR A 33 10.99 9.35 -16.32
CA TYR A 33 11.95 9.77 -17.33
C TYR A 33 11.75 8.98 -18.63
N ARG A 34 11.63 7.65 -18.56
CA ARG A 34 11.41 6.80 -19.74
C ARG A 34 10.07 7.08 -20.41
N ALA A 35 8.99 7.24 -19.64
CA ALA A 35 7.69 7.61 -20.16
C ALA A 35 7.77 8.93 -20.97
N LYS A 36 8.45 9.93 -20.41
CA LYS A 36 8.69 11.21 -21.09
C LYS A 36 9.52 11.07 -22.37
N GLN A 37 10.58 10.26 -22.36
CA GLN A 37 11.44 10.01 -23.54
C GLN A 37 10.68 9.38 -24.70
N PHE A 38 9.74 8.47 -24.42
CA PHE A 38 8.95 7.78 -25.44
C PHE A 38 7.58 8.42 -25.69
N GLY A 39 7.24 9.53 -25.01
CA GLY A 39 5.92 10.16 -25.10
C GLY A 39 4.78 9.23 -24.65
N SER A 40 5.05 8.27 -23.76
CA SER A 40 4.06 7.32 -23.26
C SER A 40 3.47 7.72 -21.92
N PRO A 41 2.22 7.30 -21.63
CA PRO A 41 1.64 7.39 -20.30
C PRO A 41 2.41 6.55 -19.27
N LEU A 42 2.42 7.06 -18.04
CA LEU A 42 2.85 6.34 -16.83
C LEU A 42 1.63 6.16 -15.93
N LEU A 43 1.30 4.91 -15.61
CA LEU A 43 0.25 4.56 -14.67
C LEU A 43 0.88 4.11 -13.35
N LEU A 44 0.47 4.74 -12.26
CA LEU A 44 0.90 4.41 -10.91
C LEU A 44 -0.26 3.73 -10.19
N GLY A 45 -0.13 2.45 -9.89
CA GLY A 45 -1.07 1.65 -9.12
C GLY A 45 -0.66 1.58 -7.66
N SER A 46 -1.59 1.84 -6.75
CA SER A 46 -1.39 1.62 -5.32
C SER A 46 -2.72 1.62 -4.59
N ALA A 47 -2.91 0.69 -3.66
CA ALA A 47 -4.04 0.74 -2.71
C ALA A 47 -3.79 1.80 -1.60
N THR A 48 -2.52 2.12 -1.35
CA THR A 48 -2.06 3.07 -0.32
C THR A 48 -1.02 4.00 -0.96
N PRO A 49 -1.43 4.94 -1.82
CA PRO A 49 -0.49 5.77 -2.60
C PRO A 49 0.45 6.56 -1.69
N SER A 50 1.68 6.80 -2.16
CA SER A 50 2.61 7.65 -1.41
C SER A 50 2.02 9.05 -1.25
N LEU A 51 2.34 9.72 -0.13
CA LEU A 51 1.83 11.07 0.17
C LEU A 51 2.10 12.05 -0.98
N LEU A 52 3.29 11.95 -1.57
CA LEU A 52 3.71 12.82 -2.67
C LEU A 52 2.92 12.56 -3.95
N SER A 53 2.72 11.29 -4.33
CA SER A 53 1.95 10.91 -5.51
C SER A 53 0.47 11.27 -5.36
N TYR A 54 -0.09 11.04 -4.17
CA TYR A 54 -1.46 11.45 -3.85
C TYR A 54 -1.61 12.98 -3.89
N TYR A 55 -0.67 13.72 -3.28
CA TYR A 55 -0.68 15.19 -3.34
C TYR A 55 -0.56 15.72 -4.78
N ARG A 56 0.30 15.13 -5.62
CA ARG A 56 0.41 15.50 -7.05
C ARG A 56 -0.89 15.24 -7.81
N ALA A 57 -1.60 14.17 -7.47
CA ALA A 57 -2.91 13.88 -8.05
C ALA A 57 -3.96 14.91 -7.63
N LEU A 58 -4.05 15.23 -6.34
CA LEU A 58 -4.94 16.27 -5.81
C LEU A 58 -4.61 17.67 -6.36
N SER A 59 -3.32 17.97 -6.61
CA SER A 59 -2.89 19.25 -7.19
C SER A 59 -3.08 19.33 -8.70
N GLY A 60 -3.68 18.31 -9.34
CA GLY A 60 -3.87 18.24 -10.79
C GLY A 60 -2.60 18.01 -11.61
N ARG A 61 -1.46 17.69 -10.97
CA ARG A 61 -0.22 17.32 -11.68
C ARG A 61 -0.27 15.90 -12.21
N TYR A 62 -0.96 15.00 -11.51
CA TYR A 62 -1.34 13.67 -11.98
C TYR A 62 -2.86 13.59 -12.14
N ALA A 63 -3.32 12.72 -13.03
CA ALA A 63 -4.73 12.33 -13.08
C ALA A 63 -4.99 11.30 -11.98
N LEU A 64 -5.93 11.59 -11.07
CA LEU A 64 -6.38 10.63 -10.05
C LEU A 64 -7.47 9.74 -10.65
N LEU A 65 -7.25 8.43 -10.65
CA LEU A 65 -8.23 7.42 -11.06
C LEU A 65 -8.55 6.54 -9.85
N GLU A 66 -9.79 6.57 -9.39
CA GLU A 66 -10.23 5.84 -8.20
C GLU A 66 -11.13 4.66 -8.57
N LEU A 67 -10.94 3.54 -7.86
CA LEU A 67 -11.79 2.36 -7.94
C LEU A 67 -12.50 2.18 -6.57
N PRO A 68 -13.61 2.90 -6.31
CA PRO A 68 -14.27 2.89 -5.00
C PRO A 68 -14.98 1.55 -4.70
N GLY A 69 -15.25 0.75 -5.73
CA GLY A 69 -15.87 -0.56 -5.59
C GLY A 69 -14.86 -1.61 -5.11
N ARG A 70 -15.25 -2.41 -4.13
CA ARG A 70 -14.48 -3.60 -3.74
C ARG A 70 -14.69 -4.74 -4.73
N VAL A 71 -13.65 -5.55 -4.90
CA VAL A 71 -13.72 -6.81 -5.66
C VAL A 71 -14.89 -7.64 -5.12
N GLN A 72 -15.82 -8.01 -6.01
CA GLN A 72 -17.01 -8.80 -5.70
C GLN A 72 -17.90 -8.24 -4.57
N ASN A 73 -17.84 -6.92 -4.32
CA ASN A 73 -18.62 -6.27 -3.26
C ASN A 73 -18.43 -6.89 -1.86
N ARG A 74 -17.24 -7.47 -1.60
CA ARG A 74 -16.93 -8.15 -0.33
C ARG A 74 -16.96 -7.16 0.84
N PRO A 75 -17.68 -7.46 1.93
CA PRO A 75 -17.74 -6.57 3.09
C PRO A 75 -16.37 -6.41 3.76
N LEU A 76 -16.16 -5.28 4.45
CA LEU A 76 -15.00 -5.09 5.32
C LEU A 76 -15.03 -6.11 6.46
N PRO A 77 -13.86 -6.62 6.91
CA PRO A 77 -13.82 -7.43 8.12
C PRO A 77 -14.30 -6.59 9.31
N VAL A 78 -14.86 -7.26 10.31
CA VAL A 78 -15.21 -6.62 11.58
C VAL A 78 -13.91 -6.26 12.28
N VAL A 79 -13.75 -4.99 12.68
CA VAL A 79 -12.57 -4.50 13.38
C VAL A 79 -12.98 -4.14 14.80
N GLU A 80 -12.24 -4.64 15.78
CA GLU A 80 -12.38 -4.29 17.20
C GLU A 80 -11.11 -3.62 17.70
N VAL A 81 -11.26 -2.48 18.39
CA VAL A 81 -10.15 -1.77 19.04
C VAL A 81 -10.15 -2.10 20.52
N ILE A 82 -9.03 -2.63 21.02
CA ILE A 82 -8.89 -3.07 22.41
C ILE A 82 -7.91 -2.16 23.14
N ASP A 83 -8.30 -1.67 24.31
CA ASP A 83 -7.45 -0.88 25.18
C ASP A 83 -6.55 -1.79 26.04
N MET A 84 -5.28 -1.92 25.66
CA MET A 84 -4.31 -2.75 26.37
C MET A 84 -4.03 -2.30 27.81
N ARG A 85 -4.38 -1.05 28.19
CA ARG A 85 -4.23 -0.59 29.58
C ARG A 85 -5.22 -1.29 30.51
N GLN A 86 -6.44 -1.56 30.02
CA GLN A 86 -7.45 -2.28 30.78
C GLN A 86 -7.08 -3.76 30.92
N GLU A 87 -6.55 -4.37 29.86
CA GLU A 87 -6.01 -5.73 29.87
C GLU A 87 -4.91 -5.88 30.94
N PHE A 88 -3.98 -4.93 30.99
CA PHE A 88 -2.91 -4.94 31.99
C PHE A 88 -3.45 -4.83 33.43
N GLN A 89 -4.42 -3.94 33.65
CA GLN A 89 -5.08 -3.82 34.96
C GLN A 89 -5.85 -5.09 35.36
N ALA A 90 -6.40 -5.82 34.38
CA ALA A 90 -7.07 -7.10 34.59
C ALA A 90 -6.10 -8.28 34.78
N GLY A 91 -4.78 -8.04 34.77
CA GLY A 91 -3.75 -9.06 35.00
C GLY A 91 -3.17 -9.69 33.74
N ASN A 92 -3.51 -9.21 32.55
CA ASN A 92 -2.88 -9.63 31.30
C ASN A 92 -1.58 -8.83 31.07
N ASN A 93 -0.44 -9.48 31.31
CA ASN A 93 0.89 -8.89 31.14
C ASN A 93 1.52 -9.19 29.75
N GLY A 94 0.76 -9.80 28.83
CA GLY A 94 1.23 -10.14 27.50
C GLY A 94 1.20 -8.97 26.51
N ILE A 95 1.89 -9.14 25.37
CA ILE A 95 1.85 -8.18 24.25
C ILE A 95 0.55 -8.26 23.43
N PHE A 96 -0.24 -9.31 23.63
CA PHE A 96 -1.51 -9.53 22.94
C PHE A 96 -2.67 -9.43 23.93
N SER A 97 -3.77 -8.83 23.51
CA SER A 97 -5.02 -8.86 24.27
C SER A 97 -5.55 -10.29 24.36
N GLY A 98 -6.32 -10.60 25.41
CA GLY A 98 -6.93 -11.92 25.56
C GLY A 98 -7.82 -12.28 24.37
N LYS A 99 -8.58 -11.31 23.84
CA LYS A 99 -9.42 -11.50 22.63
C LYS A 99 -8.61 -11.79 21.38
N LEU A 100 -7.49 -11.10 21.15
CA LEU A 100 -6.64 -11.38 19.98
C LEU A 100 -6.06 -12.79 20.06
N ALA A 101 -5.58 -13.20 21.24
CA ALA A 101 -5.07 -14.54 21.46
C ALA A 101 -6.15 -15.62 21.23
N GLN A 102 -7.38 -15.38 21.71
CA GLN A 102 -8.53 -16.25 21.46
C GLN A 102 -8.82 -16.37 19.96
N TYR A 103 -8.96 -15.26 19.24
CA TYR A 103 -9.27 -15.28 17.81
C TYR A 103 -8.15 -15.89 16.96
N LEU A 104 -6.88 -15.73 17.36
CA LEU A 104 -5.78 -16.45 16.72
C LEU A 104 -5.89 -17.97 16.92
N GLY A 105 -6.22 -18.42 18.13
CA GLY A 105 -6.48 -19.84 18.42
C GLY A 105 -7.61 -20.39 17.57
N GLU A 106 -8.77 -19.72 17.56
CA GLU A 106 -9.91 -20.11 16.74
C GLU A 106 -9.60 -20.14 15.23
N CYS A 107 -8.74 -19.24 14.75
CA CYS A 107 -8.30 -19.20 13.36
C CYS A 107 -7.42 -20.40 13.03
N LEU A 108 -6.43 -20.70 13.89
CA LEU A 108 -5.53 -21.84 13.72
C LEU A 108 -6.26 -23.19 13.79
N ASP A 109 -7.26 -23.31 14.67
CA ASP A 109 -8.09 -24.51 14.79
C ASP A 109 -8.95 -24.76 13.53
N ARG A 110 -9.21 -23.72 12.73
CA ARG A 110 -10.02 -23.81 11.50
C ARG A 110 -9.21 -24.14 10.24
N GLY A 111 -7.87 -24.09 10.31
CA GLY A 111 -6.96 -24.37 9.19
C GLY A 111 -6.63 -23.16 8.33
#